data_AF-A0A5D8ZY63-F1
#
_entry.id   AF-A0A5D8ZY63-F1
#
_cell.length_a   1.000
_cell.length_b   1.000
_cell.length_c   1.000
_cell.angle_alpha   90.00
_cell.angle_beta   90.00
_cell.angle_gamma   90.00
#
_symmetry.space_group_name_H-M   'P 1'
#
loop_
_entity.id
_entity.type
_entity.pdbx_description
1 polymer ?
#
loop_
_entity_poly.entity_id
_entity_poly.type
_entity_poly.pdbx_seq_one_letter_code
_entity_poly.pdbx_strand_id
1 'polypeptide(L)'
;MLEKDEKKIQEELIKLIKEKLLKGFKDSKGKPVESIEYVQIINIEEDKENQNRNKIIIKQVIADARLLIQFIEGSTSSLNTQFKNNKSIEFLINQSTDEVDLVESDVTFIEYKIF
;
A
#
# COMPACT_ATOMS: atom_id res chain seq x y z
N MET A 1 1.48 -15.22 -13.48
CA MET A 1 1.83 -15.62 -12.11
C MET A 1 0.97 -16.80 -11.70
N LEU A 2 1.41 -17.64 -10.76
CA LEU A 2 0.48 -18.58 -10.13
C LEU A 2 -0.47 -17.73 -9.28
N GLU A 3 -1.78 -17.95 -9.36
CA GLU A 3 -2.82 -17.20 -8.61
C GLU A 3 -2.52 -17.11 -7.10
N LYS A 4 -1.75 -18.07 -6.58
CA LYS A 4 -1.26 -18.12 -5.20
C LYS A 4 -0.29 -16.98 -4.86
N ASP A 5 0.58 -16.59 -5.78
CA ASP A 5 1.56 -15.51 -5.58
C ASP A 5 0.87 -14.15 -5.58
N GLU A 6 -0.13 -13.97 -6.44
CA GLU A 6 -0.94 -12.74 -6.53
C GLU A 6 -1.67 -12.44 -5.22
N LYS A 7 -2.29 -13.45 -4.59
CA LYS A 7 -2.96 -13.26 -3.30
C LYS A 7 -1.99 -12.87 -2.19
N LYS A 8 -0.83 -13.52 -2.10
CA LYS A 8 0.21 -13.17 -1.11
C LYS A 8 0.71 -11.75 -1.30
N ILE A 9 0.97 -11.35 -2.54
CA ILE A 9 1.42 -10.00 -2.87
C ILE A 9 0.35 -8.97 -2.50
N GLN A 10 -0.92 -9.26 -2.78
CA GLN A 10 -2.02 -8.38 -2.35
C GLN A 10 -2.09 -8.24 -0.84
N GLU A 11 -1.95 -9.34 -0.08
CA GLU A 11 -1.93 -9.30 1.37
C GLU A 11 -0.75 -8.50 1.92
N GLU A 12 0.46 -8.72 1.39
CA GLU A 12 1.66 -7.97 1.77
C GLU A 12 1.56 -6.48 1.39
N LEU A 13 0.99 -6.17 0.23
CA LEU A 13 0.69 -4.79 -0.16
C LEU A 13 -0.27 -4.12 0.80
N ILE A 14 -1.35 -4.79 1.20
CA ILE A 14 -2.33 -4.23 2.16
C ILE A 14 -1.65 -3.97 3.51
N LYS A 15 -0.80 -4.88 3.98
CA LYS A 15 -0.02 -4.69 5.22
C LYS A 15 0.90 -3.48 5.09
N LEU A 16 1.68 -3.40 4.00
CA LEU A 16 2.59 -2.29 3.73
C LEU A 16 1.85 -0.95 3.66
N ILE A 17 0.73 -0.89 2.95
CA ILE A 17 -0.13 0.29 2.88
C ILE A 17 -0.56 0.74 4.27
N LYS A 18 -1.13 -0.18 5.07
CA LYS A 18 -1.60 0.15 6.42
C LYS A 18 -0.48 0.70 7.29
N GLU A 19 0.67 0.04 7.27
CA GLU A 19 1.84 0.46 8.04
C GLU A 19 2.31 1.87 7.65
N LYS A 20 2.46 2.13 6.34
CA LYS A 20 2.95 3.43 5.86
C LYS A 20 1.93 4.55 6.08
N LEU A 21 0.63 4.26 5.96
CA LEU A 21 -0.42 5.22 6.25
C LEU A 21 -0.44 5.60 7.74
N LEU A 22 -0.34 4.63 8.65
CA LEU A 22 -0.28 4.90 10.10
C LEU A 22 0.99 5.66 10.51
N LYS A 23 2.15 5.34 9.91
CA LYS A 23 3.43 5.93 10.31
C LYS A 23 3.67 7.33 9.75
N GLY A 24 3.13 7.67 8.58
CA GLY A 24 3.57 8.87 7.86
C GLY A 24 2.52 9.61 7.04
N PHE A 25 1.31 9.07 6.85
CA PHE A 25 0.29 9.78 6.10
C PHE A 25 -0.35 10.88 6.94
N LYS A 26 -0.58 12.01 6.29
CA LYS A 26 -1.31 13.14 6.86
C LYS A 26 -2.41 13.53 5.90
N ASP A 27 -3.58 13.87 6.44
CA ASP A 27 -4.66 14.40 5.64
C ASP A 27 -4.30 15.77 5.04
N SER A 28 -5.19 16.33 4.21
CA SER A 28 -5.02 17.66 3.62
C SER A 28 -4.87 18.80 4.63
N LYS A 29 -5.22 18.57 5.90
CA LYS A 29 -5.08 19.51 7.03
C LYS A 29 -3.83 19.23 7.86
N GLY A 30 -2.97 18.29 7.45
CA GLY A 30 -1.74 17.93 8.14
C GLY A 30 -1.95 17.05 9.38
N LYS A 31 -3.15 16.49 9.58
CA LYS A 31 -3.49 15.64 10.73
C LYS A 31 -3.08 14.18 10.46
N PRO A 32 -2.47 13.50 11.44
CA PRO A 32 -2.07 12.11 11.28
C PRO A 32 -3.28 11.17 11.27
N VAL A 33 -3.07 9.97 10.71
CA VAL A 33 -4.02 8.87 10.79
C VAL A 33 -3.96 8.23 12.18
N GLU A 34 -5.10 8.17 12.87
CA GLU A 34 -5.25 7.46 14.14
C GLU A 34 -5.36 5.96 13.92
N SER A 35 -6.24 5.56 12.99
CA SER A 35 -6.49 4.17 12.64
C SER A 35 -7.06 4.04 11.24
N ILE A 36 -7.06 2.81 10.73
CA ILE A 36 -7.50 2.49 9.36
C ILE A 36 -8.63 1.48 9.47
N GLU A 37 -9.83 1.87 9.04
CA GLU A 37 -11.01 1.00 9.07
C GLU A 37 -10.94 -0.05 7.96
N TYR A 38 -10.59 0.35 6.73
CA TYR A 38 -10.35 -0.59 5.63
C TYR A 38 -9.33 -0.04 4.63
N VAL A 39 -8.73 -0.98 3.89
CA VAL A 39 -7.91 -0.74 2.70
C VAL A 39 -8.38 -1.70 1.63
N GLN A 40 -8.64 -1.20 0.43
CA GLN A 40 -9.00 -2.01 -0.73
C GLN A 40 -8.12 -1.59 -1.92
N ILE A 41 -7.40 -2.56 -2.50
CA ILE A 41 -6.64 -2.31 -3.72
C ILE A 41 -7.61 -2.25 -4.90
N ILE A 42 -7.53 -1.16 -5.66
CA ILE A 42 -8.34 -0.93 -6.87
C ILE A 42 -7.58 -1.39 -8.10
N ASN A 43 -6.29 -1.06 -8.17
CA ASN A 43 -5.45 -1.37 -9.32
C ASN A 43 -4.01 -1.66 -8.90
N ILE A 44 -3.39 -2.61 -9.59
CA ILE A 44 -1.97 -2.94 -9.49
C ILE A 44 -1.40 -2.90 -10.91
N GLU A 45 -0.34 -2.11 -11.08
CA GLU A 45 0.44 -2.03 -12.30
C GLU A 45 1.82 -2.63 -12.07
N GLU A 46 2.13 -3.67 -12.82
CA GLU A 46 3.34 -4.46 -12.72
C GLU A 46 4.38 -4.05 -13.78
N ASP A 47 5.66 -4.02 -13.40
CA ASP A 47 6.77 -3.84 -14.35
C ASP A 47 7.15 -5.15 -15.05
N LYS A 48 6.35 -5.62 -15.99
CA LYS A 48 6.60 -6.90 -16.68
C LYS A 48 7.96 -6.97 -17.39
N GLU A 49 8.57 -5.84 -17.75
CA GLU A 49 9.85 -5.79 -18.47
C GLU A 49 11.06 -6.06 -17.54
N ASN A 50 10.97 -5.64 -16.27
CA ASN A 50 12.05 -5.76 -15.29
C ASN A 50 11.82 -6.89 -14.25
N GLN A 51 10.72 -7.64 -14.40
CA GLN A 51 10.39 -8.78 -13.55
C GLN A 51 11.10 -10.06 -13.99
N ASN A 52 11.31 -10.97 -13.03
CA ASN A 52 11.77 -12.32 -13.29
C ASN A 52 11.07 -13.32 -12.36
N ARG A 53 11.36 -14.61 -12.49
CA ARG A 53 10.70 -15.68 -11.70
C ARG A 53 10.82 -15.52 -10.18
N ASN A 54 11.77 -14.73 -9.68
CA ASN A 54 12.03 -14.52 -8.26
C ASN A 54 11.82 -13.07 -7.83
N LYS A 55 11.46 -12.17 -8.75
CA LYS A 55 11.36 -10.73 -8.49
C LYS A 55 10.11 -10.16 -9.14
N ILE A 56 9.24 -9.60 -8.32
CA ILE A 56 8.05 -8.88 -8.76
C ILE A 56 8.23 -7.41 -8.42
N ILE A 57 7.99 -6.56 -9.41
CA ILE A 57 8.12 -5.11 -9.30
C ILE A 57 6.77 -4.51 -9.61
N ILE A 58 6.25 -3.75 -8.67
CA ILE A 58 4.97 -3.07 -8.78
C ILE A 58 5.26 -1.59 -9.01
N LYS A 59 4.99 -1.12 -10.23
CA LYS A 59 5.16 0.29 -10.62
C LYS A 59 4.20 1.17 -9.86
N GLN A 60 2.94 0.76 -9.86
CA GLN A 60 1.86 1.55 -9.30
C GLN A 60 0.84 0.66 -8.59
N VAL A 61 0.38 1.10 -7.44
CA VAL A 61 -0.76 0.57 -6.72
C VAL A 61 -1.70 1.73 -6.47
N ILE A 62 -2.97 1.57 -6.81
CA ILE A 62 -4.03 2.50 -6.43
C ILE A 62 -4.92 1.75 -5.45
N ALA A 63 -5.16 2.34 -4.29
CA ALA A 63 -6.01 1.76 -3.26
C ALA A 63 -6.92 2.80 -2.61
N ASP A 64 -8.11 2.36 -2.25
CA ASP A 64 -9.06 3.07 -1.41
C ASP A 64 -8.78 2.75 0.06
N ALA A 65 -8.90 3.75 0.93
CA ALA A 65 -8.98 3.51 2.36
C ALA A 65 -9.99 4.42 3.01
N ARG A 66 -10.53 3.90 4.12
CA ARG A 66 -11.25 4.70 5.10
C ARG A 66 -10.39 4.84 6.35
N LEU A 67 -9.99 6.08 6.60
CA LEU A 67 -9.08 6.47 7.66
C LEU A 67 -9.86 7.15 8.77
N LEU A 68 -9.50 6.88 10.01
CA LEU A 68 -9.94 7.67 11.15
C LEU A 68 -8.84 8.67 11.49
N ILE A 69 -9.17 9.95 11.42
CA ILE A 69 -8.27 11.06 11.72
C ILE A 69 -8.65 11.63 13.08
N GLN A 70 -7.67 11.79 13.97
CA GLN A 70 -7.89 12.41 15.28
C GLN A 70 -7.79 13.93 15.17
N PHE A 71 -8.83 14.64 15.62
CA PHE A 71 -8.86 16.11 15.57
C PHE A 71 -8.38 16.73 16.89
N ILE A 72 -8.94 16.23 17.99
CA ILE A 72 -8.69 16.57 19.40
C ILE A 72 -8.91 15.30 20.25
N GLU A 73 -8.45 15.28 21.51
CA GLU A 73 -8.66 14.14 22.41
C GLU A 73 -10.14 13.70 22.42
N GLY A 74 -10.37 12.45 22.00
CA GLY A 74 -11.69 11.83 21.96
C GLY A 74 -12.57 12.15 20.74
N SER A 75 -12.13 13.00 19.80
CA SER A 75 -12.88 13.27 18.56
C SER A 75 -12.15 12.74 17.34
N THR A 76 -12.77 11.77 16.67
CA THR A 76 -12.32 11.20 15.40
C THR A 76 -13.29 11.58 14.28
N SER A 77 -12.76 11.77 13.07
CA SER A 77 -13.57 11.82 11.85
C SER A 77 -13.08 10.78 10.87
N SER A 78 -14.01 10.20 10.11
CA SER A 78 -13.71 9.26 9.04
C SER A 78 -13.45 10.02 7.73
N LEU A 79 -12.37 9.67 7.05
CA LEU A 79 -12.00 10.17 5.73
C LEU A 79 -11.92 9.00 4.76
N ASN A 80 -12.69 9.04 3.67
CA ASN A 80 -12.48 8.15 2.54
C ASN A 80 -11.51 8.84 1.57
N THR A 81 -10.41 8.17 1.24
CA THR A 81 -9.39 8.71 0.33
C THR A 81 -8.81 7.62 -0.54
N GLN A 82 -8.38 7.99 -1.74
CA GLN A 82 -7.60 7.13 -2.61
C GLN A 82 -6.14 7.52 -2.51
N PHE A 83 -5.23 6.57 -2.60
CA PHE A 83 -3.81 6.84 -2.59
C PHE A 83 -3.06 5.96 -3.57
N LYS A 84 -1.88 6.43 -3.94
CA LYS A 84 -0.91 5.68 -4.73
C LYS A 84 0.47 5.71 -4.11
N ASN A 85 1.26 4.69 -4.39
CA ASN A 85 2.68 4.66 -4.04
C ASN A 85 3.44 5.76 -4.80
N ASN A 86 4.43 6.38 -4.15
CA ASN A 86 5.30 7.40 -4.74
C ASN A 86 6.43 6.80 -5.60
N LYS A 87 6.81 5.56 -5.32
CA LYS A 87 7.93 4.82 -5.93
C LYS A 87 7.53 3.36 -6.08
N SER A 88 8.16 2.67 -7.02
CA SER A 88 7.92 1.24 -7.25
C SER A 88 8.22 0.41 -6.01
N ILE A 89 7.45 -0.65 -5.82
CA ILE A 89 7.57 -1.60 -4.71
C ILE A 89 8.16 -2.89 -5.27
N GLU A 90 9.21 -3.41 -4.66
CA GLU A 90 9.84 -4.64 -5.10
C GLU A 90 9.63 -5.76 -4.09
N PHE A 91 9.27 -6.94 -4.60
CA PHE A 91 9.11 -8.16 -3.84
C PHE A 91 10.06 -9.24 -4.39
N LEU A 92 10.73 -9.95 -3.49
CA LEU A 92 11.51 -11.14 -3.80
C LEU A 92 10.71 -12.38 -3.39
N ILE A 93 10.61 -13.34 -4.30
CA ILE A 93 9.95 -14.62 -4.05
C ILE A 93 11.03 -15.66 -3.74
N ASN A 94 11.00 -16.20 -2.53
CA ASN A 94 11.82 -17.33 -2.17
C ASN A 94 11.14 -18.62 -2.62
N GLN A 95 11.62 -19.21 -3.72
CA GLN A 95 11.05 -20.44 -4.27
C GLN A 95 11.19 -21.67 -3.35
N SER A 96 12.11 -21.64 -2.38
CA SER A 96 12.34 -22.76 -1.47
C SER A 96 11.38 -22.75 -0.28
N THR A 97 11.05 -21.55 0.22
CA THR A 97 10.14 -21.38 1.37
C THR A 97 8.74 -20.93 0.98
N ASP A 98 8.52 -20.58 -0.29
CA ASP A 98 7.27 -20.00 -0.80
C ASP A 98 6.92 -18.68 -0.05
N GLU A 99 7.94 -17.98 0.45
CA GLU A 99 7.82 -16.69 1.13
C GLU A 99 8.01 -15.54 0.15
N VAL A 100 7.37 -14.41 0.46
CA VAL A 100 7.47 -13.17 -0.30
C VAL A 100 8.08 -12.12 0.61
N ASP A 101 9.29 -11.70 0.30
CA ASP A 101 10.02 -10.69 1.04
C ASP A 101 9.89 -9.34 0.35
N LEU A 102 9.46 -8.32 1.09
CA LEU A 102 9.50 -6.95 0.62
C LEU A 102 10.95 -6.45 0.63
N VAL A 103 11.43 -5.98 -0.52
CA VAL A 103 12.69 -5.23 -0.56
C VAL A 103 12.41 -3.86 0.04
N GLU A 104 12.99 -3.59 1.20
CA GLU A 104 12.80 -2.32 1.90
C GLU A 104 13.07 -1.15 0.95
N SER A 105 12.01 -0.39 0.70
CA SER A 105 12.02 0.80 -0.13
C SER A 105 11.36 1.92 0.66
N ASP A 106 11.87 3.15 0.49
CA ASP A 106 11.31 4.39 1.05
C ASP A 106 9.97 4.76 0.36
N VAL A 107 9.11 3.77 0.18
CA VAL A 107 7.78 3.92 -0.40
C VAL A 107 6.89 4.59 0.62
N THR A 108 6.27 5.67 0.17
CA THR A 108 5.19 6.36 0.85
C THR A 108 3.96 6.39 -0.03
N PHE A 109 2.80 6.55 0.58
CA PHE A 109 1.54 6.67 -0.13
C PHE A 109 1.07 8.11 -0.10
N ILE A 110 0.68 8.62 -1.27
CA ILE A 110 0.21 9.99 -1.46
C ILE A 110 -1.23 9.97 -1.97
N GLU A 111 -2.01 10.99 -1.60
CA GLU A 111 -3.40 11.12 -2.04
C GLU A 111 -3.49 11.15 -3.57
N TYR A 112 -4.36 10.32 -4.13
CA TYR A 112 -4.62 10.19 -5.55
C TYR A 112 -5.93 10.91 -5.88
N LYS A 113 -5.82 12.05 -6.60
CA LYS A 113 -6.98 12.83 -7.06
C LYS A 113 -7.16 12.59 -8.56
N ILE A 114 -8.31 12.03 -8.94
CA ILE A 114 -8.75 12.01 -10.33
C ILE A 114 -9.36 13.39 -10.59
N PHE A 115 -8.71 14.18 -11.45
CA PHE A 115 -9.18 15.50 -11.89
C PHE A 115 -10.28 15.37 -12.93
#